data_AF-A0A0F9U1M0-F1
#
_entry.id   AF-A0A0F9U1M0-F1
#
_cell.length_a   1.000
_cell.length_b   1.000
_cell.length_c   1.000
_cell.angle_alpha   90.00
_cell.angle_beta   90.00
_cell.angle_gamma   90.00
#
_symmetry.space_group_name_H-M   'P 1'
#
loop_
_entity.id
_entity.type
_entity.pdbx_description
1 polymer ?
#
loop_
_entity_poly.entity_id
_entity_poly.type
_entity_poly.pdbx_seq_one_letter_code
_entity_poly.pdbx_strand_id
1 'polypeptide(L)'
;MNEVRRKTIEHVPAGHLPADMREGLAPNALLTITIVEEVAERSDSSEKLPKYLRYWGIAAHKNTSVAEAVTRIRKLRDEWD
;
A
#
# COMPACT_ATOMS: atom_id res chain seq x y z
N MET A 1 7.56 -4.62 -6.39
CA MET A 1 7.99 -5.96 -6.89
C MET A 1 6.83 -6.86 -6.51
N ASN A 2 5.89 -7.06 -7.44
CA ASN A 2 4.54 -7.57 -7.14
C ASN A 2 4.61 -8.92 -6.43
N GLU A 3 4.03 -8.99 -5.23
CA GLU A 3 3.91 -10.23 -4.47
C GLU A 3 2.70 -11.01 -4.99
N VAL A 4 2.94 -11.96 -5.89
CA VAL A 4 1.88 -12.84 -6.42
C VAL A 4 1.58 -13.92 -5.39
N ARG A 5 0.38 -13.92 -4.83
CA ARG A 5 -0.10 -14.99 -3.95
C ARG A 5 -0.83 -16.02 -4.77
N ARG A 6 -0.24 -17.22 -4.87
CA ARG A 6 -0.83 -18.36 -5.57
C ARG A 6 -1.40 -19.34 -4.56
N LYS A 7 -2.70 -19.60 -4.63
CA LYS A 7 -3.33 -20.71 -3.92
C LYS A 7 -3.86 -21.71 -4.94
N THR A 8 -3.28 -22.91 -4.94
CA THR A 8 -3.75 -24.03 -5.75
C THR A 8 -4.59 -24.93 -4.85
N ILE A 9 -5.84 -25.19 -5.23
CA ILE A 9 -6.68 -26.20 -4.58
C ILE A 9 -6.94 -27.31 -5.59
N GLU A 10 -6.51 -28.52 -5.24
CA GLU A 10 -6.67 -29.71 -6.07
C GLU A 10 -7.87 -30.54 -5.58
N HIS A 11 -8.52 -31.24 -6.51
CA HIS A 11 -9.54 -32.25 -6.23
C HIS A 11 -10.82 -31.73 -5.56
N VAL A 12 -11.35 -30.60 -6.03
CA VAL A 12 -12.64 -30.07 -5.56
C VAL A 12 -13.76 -30.55 -6.51
N PRO A 13 -14.88 -31.09 -6.00
CA PRO A 13 -16.02 -31.46 -6.84
C PRO A 13 -16.69 -30.21 -7.40
N ALA A 14 -17.24 -30.33 -8.62
CA ALA A 14 -17.90 -29.24 -9.34
C ALA A 14 -19.04 -28.55 -8.56
N GLY A 15 -19.57 -29.18 -7.50
CA GLY A 15 -20.54 -28.61 -6.59
C GLY A 15 -20.07 -27.41 -5.77
N HIS A 16 -18.76 -27.20 -5.61
CA HIS A 16 -18.18 -26.08 -4.86
C HIS A 16 -17.89 -24.84 -5.72
N LEU A 17 -18.22 -24.87 -7.01
CA LEU A 17 -18.09 -23.71 -7.89
C LEU A 17 -19.34 -22.81 -7.80
N PRO A 18 -19.16 -21.49 -7.95
CA PRO A 18 -20.27 -20.56 -8.16
C PRO A 18 -21.18 -21.04 -9.31
N ALA A 19 -22.49 -20.82 -9.17
CA ALA A 19 -23.48 -21.29 -10.15
C ALA A 19 -23.17 -20.83 -11.58
N ASP A 20 -22.66 -19.61 -11.72
CA ASP A 20 -22.31 -18.96 -12.98
C ASP A 20 -21.13 -19.63 -13.72
N MET A 21 -20.30 -20.40 -12.99
CA MET A 21 -19.14 -21.11 -13.53
C MET A 21 -19.35 -22.63 -13.60
N ARG A 22 -20.53 -23.11 -13.20
CA ARG A 22 -20.91 -24.53 -13.19
C ARG A 22 -21.49 -24.99 -14.54
N GLU A 23 -21.80 -24.07 -15.43
CA GLU A 23 -22.45 -24.36 -16.70
C GLU A 23 -21.56 -25.27 -17.58
N GLY A 24 -22.13 -26.39 -18.05
CA GLY A 24 -21.44 -27.36 -18.90
C GLY A 24 -20.56 -28.40 -18.18
N LEU A 25 -20.48 -28.40 -16.85
CA LEU A 25 -19.68 -29.37 -16.08
C LEU A 25 -20.54 -30.46 -15.43
N ALA A 26 -20.08 -31.72 -15.52
CA ALA A 26 -20.71 -32.84 -14.80
C ALA A 26 -20.56 -32.64 -13.28
N PRO A 27 -21.59 -32.98 -12.48
CA PRO A 27 -21.61 -32.70 -11.03
C PRO A 27 -20.47 -33.35 -10.23
N ASN A 28 -19.84 -34.38 -10.79
CA ASN A 28 -18.74 -35.15 -10.21
C ASN A 28 -17.40 -34.93 -10.92
N ALA A 29 -17.29 -33.93 -11.81
CA ALA A 29 -16.02 -33.63 -12.46
C ALA A 29 -14.98 -33.17 -11.44
N LEU A 30 -13.75 -33.68 -11.56
CA LEU A 30 -12.59 -33.25 -10.78
C LEU A 30 -12.02 -31.99 -11.41
N LEU A 31 -11.93 -30.92 -10.62
CA LEU A 31 -11.51 -29.61 -11.09
C LEU A 31 -10.27 -29.13 -10.35
N THR A 32 -9.37 -28.49 -11.09
CA THR A 32 -8.19 -27.81 -10.54
C THR A 32 -8.45 -26.33 -10.57
N ILE A 33 -8.64 -25.71 -9.39
CA ILE A 33 -8.90 -24.28 -9.27
C ILE A 33 -7.59 -23.59 -8.92
N THR A 34 -7.13 -22.71 -9.81
CA THR A 34 -5.99 -21.82 -9.53
C THR A 34 -6.54 -20.43 -9.26
N ILE A 35 -6.44 -19.98 -8.01
CA ILE A 35 -6.78 -18.61 -7.64
C ILE A 35 -5.50 -17.79 -7.74
N VAL A 36 -5.49 -16.87 -8.71
CA VAL A 36 -4.44 -15.86 -8.87
C VAL A 36 -5.00 -14.55 -8.33
N GLU A 37 -4.65 -14.23 -7.10
CA GLU A 37 -4.90 -12.90 -6.55
C GLU A 37 -3.73 -12.00 -6.95
N GLU A 38 -3.93 -11.19 -7.99
CA GLU A 38 -3.16 -9.97 -8.16
C GLU A 38 -3.68 -8.98 -7.13
N VAL A 39 -3.07 -9.00 -5.95
CA VAL A 39 -3.18 -7.85 -5.05
C VAL A 39 -2.52 -6.72 -5.82
N ALA A 40 -3.32 -5.80 -6.36
CA ALA A 40 -2.80 -4.51 -6.77
C ALA A 40 -1.93 -4.05 -5.61
N GLU A 41 -0.62 -3.91 -5.83
CA GLU A 41 0.22 -3.23 -4.87
C GLU A 41 -0.60 -1.99 -4.52
N ARG A 42 -0.99 -1.81 -3.24
CA ARG A 42 -1.28 -0.47 -2.76
C ARG A 42 -0.10 0.27 -3.31
N SER A 43 -0.31 1.14 -4.31
CA SER A 43 0.78 1.87 -4.94
C SER A 43 1.56 2.35 -3.76
N ASP A 44 2.74 1.79 -3.55
CA ASP A 44 3.55 2.22 -2.45
C ASP A 44 3.91 3.60 -2.94
N SER A 45 3.12 4.59 -2.55
CA SER A 45 3.43 6.00 -2.70
C SER A 45 4.59 6.33 -1.75
N SER A 46 5.49 5.37 -1.52
CA SER A 46 6.93 5.51 -1.39
C SER A 46 7.60 5.92 -2.70
N GLU A 47 6.90 6.67 -3.57
CA GLU A 47 7.52 7.91 -4.05
C GLU A 47 7.99 8.65 -2.80
N LYS A 48 9.25 8.35 -2.42
CA LYS A 48 9.92 8.90 -1.26
C LYS A 48 9.66 10.39 -1.32
N LEU A 49 8.85 10.88 -0.37
CA LEU A 49 8.57 12.31 -0.27
C LEU A 49 9.88 13.04 -0.53
N PRO A 50 9.90 14.04 -1.43
CA PRO A 50 11.11 14.76 -1.74
C PRO A 50 11.85 15.12 -0.45
N LYS A 51 13.19 15.02 -0.44
CA LYS A 51 14.00 15.11 0.79
C LYS A 51 13.66 16.33 1.66
N TYR A 52 13.20 17.43 1.05
CA TYR A 52 12.77 18.65 1.73
C TYR A 52 11.44 18.54 2.51
N LEU A 53 10.57 17.57 2.20
CA LEU A 53 9.32 17.30 2.91
C LEU A 53 9.46 16.28 4.05
N ARG A 54 10.62 15.65 4.21
CA ARG A 54 10.86 14.62 5.24
C ARG A 54 10.55 15.11 6.67
N TYR A 55 10.72 16.41 6.91
CA TYR A 55 10.53 17.03 8.22
C TYR A 55 9.27 17.88 8.33
N TRP A 56 8.42 17.87 7.30
CA TRP A 56 7.18 18.63 7.30
C TRP A 56 6.27 18.18 8.45
N GLY A 57 5.74 19.14 9.22
CA GLY A 57 4.83 18.87 10.34
C GLY A 57 5.46 18.36 11.65
N ILE A 58 6.75 17.97 11.68
CA ILE A 58 7.40 17.43 12.90
C ILE A 58 7.33 18.41 14.08
N ALA A 59 7.43 19.71 13.79
CA ALA A 59 7.38 20.76 14.80
C ALA A 59 6.00 21.43 14.92
N ALA A 60 4.93 20.85 14.35
CA ALA A 60 3.59 21.46 14.38
C ALA A 60 3.09 21.74 15.81
N HIS A 61 3.42 20.86 16.76
CA HIS A 61 3.09 21.01 18.19
C HIS A 61 3.68 22.28 18.83
N LYS A 62 4.71 22.89 18.24
CA LYS A 62 5.32 24.11 18.75
C LYS A 62 4.51 25.38 18.45
N ASN A 63 3.40 25.28 17.70
CA ASN A 63 2.48 26.37 17.36
C ASN A 63 3.18 27.70 17.03
N THR A 64 4.33 27.60 16.35
CA THR A 64 5.20 28.75 16.09
C THR A 64 4.73 29.44 14.82
N SER A 65 4.58 30.77 14.87
CA SER A 65 4.25 31.56 13.69
C SER A 65 5.43 31.64 12.72
N VAL A 66 5.15 31.91 11.43
CA VAL A 66 6.22 32.07 10.43
C VAL A 66 7.21 33.17 10.81
N ALA A 67 6.71 34.32 11.28
CA ALA A 67 7.55 35.44 11.68
C ALA A 67 8.48 35.08 12.86
N GLU A 68 7.94 34.38 13.86
CA GLU A 68 8.72 33.93 15.01
C GLU A 68 9.77 32.88 14.62
N ALA A 69 9.42 31.94 13.73
CA ALA A 69 10.37 30.96 13.21
C ALA A 69 11.54 31.65 12.49
N VAL A 70 11.26 32.66 11.64
CA VAL A 70 12.30 33.43 10.94
C VAL A 70 13.20 34.18 11.93
N THR A 71 12.64 34.81 12.97
CA THR A 71 13.43 35.50 14.00
C THR A 71 14.35 34.54 14.75
N ARG A 72 13.86 33.35 15.13
CA ARG A 72 14.69 32.32 15.79
C ARG A 72 15.83 31.84 14.89
N ILE A 73 15.56 31.61 13.60
CA ILE A 73 16.58 31.20 12.62
C ILE A 73 17.65 32.29 12.47
N ARG A 74 17.25 33.56 12.38
CA ARG A 74 18.19 34.68 12.28
C ARG A 74 19.08 34.80 13.51
N LYS A 75 18.48 34.72 14.71
CA LYS A 75 19.24 34.72 15.96
C LYS A 75 20.26 33.58 16.01
N LEU A 76 19.83 32.37 15.64
CA LEU A 76 20.73 31.20 15.58
C LEU A 76 21.84 31.38 14.54
N ARG A 77 21.60 32.07 13.42
CA ARG A 77 22.65 32.37 12.45
C ARG A 77 23.64 33.38 13.01
N ASP A 78 23.14 34.48 13.57
CA ASP A 78 23.96 35.59 14.07
C ASP A 78 24.80 35.20 15.31
N GLU A 79 24.46 34.10 16.00
CA GLU A 79 25.29 33.50 17.07
C GLU A 79 26.48 32.68 16.55
N TRP A 80 26.49 32.34 15.25
CA TRP A 80 27.51 31.51 14.61
C TRP A 80 28.37 32.28 13.61
N ASP A 81 28.00 33.53 13.28
CA ASP A 81 28.81 34.51 12.54
C ASP A 81 29.64 35.38 13.51
#